data_AF-A0A916HXD2-F1
#
_entry.id   AF-A0A916HXD2-F1
#
_cell.length_a   1.000
_cell.length_b   1.000
_cell.length_c   1.000
_cell.angle_alpha   90.00
_cell.angle_beta   90.00
_cell.angle_gamma   90.00
#
_symmetry.space_group_name_H-M   'P 1'
#
loop_
_entity.id
_entity.type
_entity.pdbx_description
1 polymer ?
#
loop_
_entity_poly.entity_id
_entity_poly.type
_entity_poly.pdbx_seq_one_letter_code
_entity_poly.pdbx_strand_id
1 'polypeptide(L)'
;MASNLRGVGWLALVAAGALGTLGISCVGGSAGISSPMDGSTLPPDGEAEVRVSLGEPLGPGGSVRARLLGGVDFPPTSIAEVDLAVEGDLATAALGPEDLSAGRNTLFVSIDRDGDGRPESVLSSTFTWDSALRAAACKRKITPVVGVNHTDPIYLAGFSNDRRATGVHDDLWARGIVLESRGKRIAIVVLDLIGYFHNEVQTIRSLVDPALGLDSITVSSTHQHEGPDTMGLWGRDELTPGVDLGYVDFVNQSVAECIAEAALALEPAEIRFATGTTQGASLAPYPDLVADGEVLRELTLPFLLVDREKPFEPYTGPPGPLHVAGDPGEITNPSVPVLQLRERGGEGATIATLVNFASHPESLGSSNTLITSDFPHFMREAIEARYGGMAIYMSADLGVLQGPLDVDIAGPNGQPLPRRTFEIARAFGEKLAERATAALDAQAAWDAAPPIEALRAGPFEVLVQNPFFIITGTQGVFGRRAFESKPDGTRTITTEVNAIRIGNATIAVTPNELDPQIGDIYRSQMTKSEHRFVAGLGNDEIGYQMPAAKFNPTCHQCWLFVVQGDEDSCPLAATLDCGTVFLNNIGDMADPQLQAAMTGLLDLLHE
;
A
#
# COMPACT_ATOMS: atom_id res chain seq x y z
N MET A 1 -39.08 -35.84 49.81
CA MET A 1 -38.30 -34.90 50.65
C MET A 1 -37.70 -33.89 49.67
N ALA A 2 -38.35 -32.74 49.44
CA ALA A 2 -37.96 -31.43 50.00
C ALA A 2 -36.43 -31.22 49.94
N SER A 3 -35.83 -30.18 49.35
CA SER A 3 -36.29 -28.90 48.78
C SER A 3 -35.05 -28.14 48.26
N ASN A 4 -35.26 -27.23 47.29
CA ASN A 4 -34.59 -25.93 47.13
C ASN A 4 -33.36 -25.70 46.21
N LEU A 5 -33.56 -24.63 45.40
CA LEU A 5 -32.65 -23.68 44.73
C LEU A 5 -32.14 -24.07 43.32
N ARG A 6 -32.87 -23.66 42.26
CA ARG A 6 -32.78 -22.38 41.48
C ARG A 6 -31.40 -22.27 40.79
N GLY A 7 -31.22 -22.37 39.47
CA GLY A 7 -32.00 -21.81 38.36
C GLY A 7 -31.28 -20.56 37.84
N VAL A 8 -30.29 -20.72 36.95
CA VAL A 8 -29.60 -19.61 36.27
C VAL A 8 -29.88 -19.71 34.78
N GLY A 9 -30.79 -18.86 34.32
CA GLY A 9 -31.16 -18.68 32.92
C GLY A 9 -30.35 -17.55 32.30
N TRP A 10 -30.06 -17.74 31.02
CA TRP A 10 -29.44 -16.80 30.10
C TRP A 10 -30.22 -15.48 29.98
N LEU A 11 -29.49 -14.37 29.89
CA LEU A 11 -30.02 -13.13 29.33
C LEU A 11 -28.90 -12.37 28.61
N ALA A 12 -29.11 -12.18 27.31
CA ALA A 12 -28.31 -11.40 26.39
C ALA A 12 -28.30 -9.92 26.81
N LEU A 13 -27.13 -9.28 26.77
CA LEU A 13 -26.99 -7.84 26.85
C LEU A 13 -26.72 -7.29 25.45
N VAL A 14 -27.76 -6.70 24.88
CA VAL A 14 -27.70 -5.77 23.75
C VAL A 14 -27.15 -4.46 24.29
N ALA A 15 -25.94 -4.07 23.90
CA ALA A 15 -25.38 -2.75 24.18
C ALA A 15 -25.85 -1.78 23.08
N ALA A 16 -26.99 -1.14 23.30
CA ALA A 16 -27.44 0.01 22.53
C ALA A 16 -26.88 1.28 23.16
N GLY A 17 -26.27 2.12 22.34
CA GLY A 17 -25.75 3.43 22.71
C GLY A 17 -26.83 4.34 23.27
N ALA A 18 -26.51 4.94 24.41
CA ALA A 18 -27.10 6.19 24.87
C ALA A 18 -26.05 6.88 25.73
N LEU A 19 -25.48 7.96 25.21
CA LEU A 19 -24.72 8.96 25.95
C LEU A 19 -25.64 9.55 27.03
N GLY A 20 -25.62 8.93 28.20
CA GLY A 20 -26.12 9.49 29.44
C GLY A 20 -24.96 10.19 30.15
N THR A 21 -24.82 11.49 29.93
CA THR A 21 -24.02 12.37 30.77
C THR A 21 -24.59 12.34 32.18
N LEU A 22 -24.03 11.49 33.04
CA LEU A 22 -24.18 11.60 34.49
C LEU A 22 -23.33 12.78 34.94
N GLY A 23 -23.92 13.98 34.82
CA GLY A 23 -23.42 15.19 35.47
C GLY A 23 -23.43 14.98 36.97
N ILE A 24 -22.25 14.75 37.55
CA ILE A 24 -22.04 14.95 38.97
C ILE A 24 -22.12 16.46 39.20
N SER A 25 -23.31 16.94 39.55
CA SER A 25 -23.49 18.29 40.05
C SER A 25 -22.83 18.37 41.43
N CYS A 26 -21.58 18.86 41.47
CA CYS A 26 -20.95 19.30 42.69
C CYS A 26 -21.69 20.54 43.20
N VAL A 27 -22.64 20.33 44.11
CA VAL A 27 -23.23 21.40 44.91
C VAL A 27 -22.17 21.83 45.93
N GLY A 28 -21.28 22.77 45.52
CA GLY A 28 -20.20 23.29 46.36
C GLY A 28 -19.08 24.08 45.66
N GLY A 29 -19.38 25.26 45.10
CA GLY A 29 -18.62 26.53 45.22
C GLY A 29 -17.11 26.68 44.93
N SER A 30 -16.38 25.72 44.35
CA SER A 30 -14.95 25.92 44.01
C SER A 30 -14.66 25.65 42.53
N ALA A 31 -13.84 26.51 41.92
CA ALA A 31 -13.39 26.30 40.55
C ALA A 31 -12.54 25.02 40.42
N GLY A 32 -12.69 24.29 39.31
CA GLY A 32 -12.01 23.02 39.10
C GLY A 32 -12.04 22.53 37.65
N ILE A 33 -11.01 21.80 37.25
CA ILE A 33 -10.95 21.10 35.96
C ILE A 33 -11.60 19.74 36.14
N SER A 34 -12.67 19.48 35.39
CA SER A 34 -13.40 18.20 35.40
C SER A 34 -13.02 17.29 34.22
N SER A 35 -12.46 17.87 33.16
CA SER A 35 -11.92 17.14 32.01
C SER A 35 -10.83 17.97 31.31
N PRO A 36 -9.71 17.36 30.87
CA PRO A 36 -9.26 16.00 31.21
C PRO A 36 -8.99 15.87 32.71
N MET A 37 -9.25 14.70 33.29
CA MET A 37 -8.97 14.47 34.71
C MET A 37 -7.47 14.30 34.97
N ASP A 38 -7.00 14.76 36.13
CA ASP A 38 -5.60 14.61 36.52
C ASP A 38 -5.22 13.12 36.64
N GLY A 39 -4.09 12.74 36.05
CA GLY A 39 -3.62 11.37 35.93
C GLY A 39 -4.34 10.51 34.88
N SER A 40 -5.34 11.04 34.18
CA SER A 40 -6.06 10.30 33.14
C SER A 40 -5.19 10.02 31.91
N THR A 41 -5.57 8.99 31.14
CA THR A 41 -5.04 8.77 29.79
C THR A 41 -6.16 9.06 28.80
N LEU A 42 -5.92 9.97 27.86
CA LEU A 42 -6.82 10.26 26.75
C LEU A 42 -6.88 9.07 25.79
N PRO A 43 -8.03 8.90 25.11
CA PRO A 43 -8.15 7.90 24.06
C PRO A 43 -7.10 8.14 22.94
N PRO A 44 -6.69 7.09 22.21
CA PRO A 44 -5.65 7.20 21.19
C PRO A 44 -5.97 8.20 20.08
N ASP A 45 -7.25 8.37 19.71
CA ASP A 45 -7.70 9.38 18.74
C ASP A 45 -7.41 10.82 19.19
N GLY A 46 -7.16 11.06 20.47
CA GLY A 46 -6.78 12.36 21.02
C GLY A 46 -7.94 13.33 21.18
N GLU A 47 -9.16 12.88 20.89
CA GLU A 47 -10.36 13.69 21.02
C GLU A 47 -10.75 13.81 22.50
N ALA A 48 -10.73 15.05 23.02
CA ALA A 48 -11.08 15.32 24.40
C ALA A 48 -11.82 16.65 24.56
N GLU A 49 -12.74 16.72 25.50
CA GLU A 49 -13.38 17.97 25.89
C GLU A 49 -12.67 18.54 27.13
N VAL A 50 -12.29 19.81 27.09
CA VAL A 50 -11.89 20.57 28.28
C VAL A 50 -13.14 21.08 28.96
N ARG A 51 -13.28 20.80 30.24
CA ARG A 51 -14.38 21.31 31.07
C ARG A 51 -13.86 21.89 32.37
N VAL A 52 -14.02 23.19 32.54
CA VAL A 52 -13.61 23.93 33.74
C VAL A 52 -14.85 24.52 34.39
N SER A 53 -15.18 24.05 35.59
CA SER A 53 -16.16 24.73 36.43
C SER A 53 -15.49 25.96 37.04
N LEU A 54 -16.13 27.11 36.91
CA LEU A 54 -15.71 28.37 37.50
C LEU A 54 -16.24 28.53 38.93
N GLY A 55 -17.20 27.70 39.34
CA GLY A 55 -17.88 27.77 40.65
C GLY A 55 -18.87 28.94 40.79
N GLU A 56 -18.62 30.07 40.12
CA GLU A 56 -19.54 31.20 39.93
C GLU A 56 -19.25 31.89 38.59
N PRO A 57 -20.22 32.61 37.99
CA PRO A 57 -20.02 33.34 36.73
C PRO A 57 -18.94 34.44 36.81
N LEU A 58 -18.34 34.77 35.67
CA LEU A 58 -17.38 35.88 35.57
C LEU A 58 -18.06 37.25 35.75
N GLY A 59 -17.34 38.18 36.39
CA GLY A 59 -17.74 39.57 36.48
C GLY A 59 -17.46 40.35 35.18
N PRO A 60 -17.92 41.61 35.07
CA PRO A 60 -17.62 42.44 33.90
C PRO A 60 -16.11 42.62 33.71
N GLY A 61 -15.59 42.20 32.56
CA GLY A 61 -14.15 42.25 32.26
C GLY A 61 -13.36 41.02 32.72
N GLY A 62 -13.98 40.08 33.43
CA GLY A 62 -13.36 38.82 33.81
C GLY A 62 -13.02 37.94 32.60
N SER A 63 -11.98 37.12 32.74
CA SER A 63 -11.46 36.25 31.69
C SER A 63 -10.98 34.90 32.24
N VAL A 64 -11.02 33.89 31.38
CA VAL A 64 -10.41 32.58 31.63
C VAL A 64 -9.40 32.34 30.51
N ARG A 65 -8.18 31.98 30.85
CA ARG A 65 -7.14 31.62 29.89
C ARG A 65 -6.64 30.22 30.17
N ALA A 66 -6.59 29.40 29.13
CA ALA A 66 -6.04 28.06 29.20
C ALA A 66 -4.78 27.94 28.34
N ARG A 67 -3.80 27.22 28.85
CA ARG A 67 -2.56 26.88 28.15
C ARG A 67 -2.28 25.40 28.29
N LEU A 68 -1.96 24.75 27.19
CA LEU A 68 -1.58 23.37 27.14
C LEU A 68 -0.07 23.27 26.94
N LEU A 69 0.60 22.56 27.84
CA LEU A 69 2.02 22.23 27.73
C LEU A 69 2.17 20.76 27.38
N GLY A 70 2.85 20.45 26.28
CA GLY A 70 3.14 19.08 25.86
C GLY A 70 4.59 18.68 26.14
N GLY A 71 4.81 17.43 26.56
CA GLY A 71 6.13 16.84 26.75
C GLY A 71 6.41 16.25 28.13
N VAL A 72 7.30 15.25 28.16
CA VAL A 72 7.76 14.58 29.39
C VAL A 72 8.82 15.37 30.17
N ASP A 73 9.49 16.35 29.54
CA ASP A 73 10.63 17.10 30.10
C ASP A 73 10.36 18.60 30.30
N PHE A 74 11.24 19.27 31.05
CA PHE A 74 11.30 20.73 31.16
C PHE A 74 12.56 21.24 30.46
N PRO A 75 12.47 22.17 29.49
CA PRO A 75 11.26 22.86 29.03
C PRO A 75 10.30 21.93 28.26
N PRO A 76 8.98 22.25 28.23
CA PRO A 76 8.01 21.48 27.44
C PRO A 76 8.38 21.52 25.96
N THR A 77 8.04 20.46 25.23
CA THR A 77 8.27 20.35 23.78
C THR A 77 7.32 21.21 22.98
N SER A 78 6.14 21.54 23.53
CA SER A 78 5.14 22.41 22.90
C SER A 78 4.38 23.25 23.91
N ILE A 79 3.86 24.40 23.45
CA ILE A 79 2.98 25.29 24.22
C ILE A 79 1.88 25.77 23.27
N ALA A 80 0.62 25.52 23.62
CA ALA A 80 -0.56 26.00 22.90
C ALA A 80 -1.48 26.81 23.82
N GLU A 81 -2.15 27.84 23.29
CA GLU A 81 -3.27 28.48 23.97
C GLU A 81 -4.56 27.75 23.59
N VAL A 82 -5.46 27.56 24.56
CA VAL A 82 -6.73 26.86 24.37
C VAL A 82 -7.87 27.86 24.54
N ASP A 83 -8.62 28.10 23.48
CA ASP A 83 -9.73 29.04 23.45
C ASP A 83 -10.97 28.42 24.11
N LEU A 84 -11.27 28.89 25.33
CA LEU A 84 -12.42 28.42 26.09
C LEU A 84 -13.67 29.27 25.80
N ALA A 85 -14.75 28.61 25.39
CA ALA A 85 -16.08 29.21 25.38
C ALA A 85 -16.65 29.21 26.81
N VAL A 86 -17.13 30.36 27.28
CA VAL A 86 -17.70 30.51 28.64
C VAL A 86 -19.21 30.69 28.55
N GLU A 87 -19.94 29.83 29.25
CA GLU A 87 -21.40 29.92 29.41
C GLU A 87 -21.76 29.75 30.88
N GLY A 88 -22.27 30.83 31.50
CA GLY A 88 -22.59 30.84 32.93
C GLY A 88 -21.34 30.67 33.80
N ASP A 89 -21.30 29.59 34.58
CA ASP A 89 -20.19 29.19 35.45
C ASP A 89 -19.35 28.05 34.87
N LEU A 90 -19.49 27.74 33.58
CA LEU A 90 -18.76 26.69 32.89
C LEU A 90 -17.94 27.26 31.73
N ALA A 91 -16.69 26.84 31.63
CA ALA A 91 -15.82 27.13 30.49
C ALA A 91 -15.43 25.81 29.80
N THR A 92 -15.61 25.73 28.48
CA THR A 92 -15.40 24.52 27.69
C THR A 92 -14.59 24.77 26.43
N ALA A 93 -13.80 23.79 26.01
CA ALA A 93 -13.15 23.74 24.69
C ALA A 93 -13.09 22.30 24.18
N ALA A 94 -12.96 22.12 22.87
CA ALA A 94 -12.52 20.86 22.30
C ALA A 94 -10.98 20.86 22.22
N LEU A 95 -10.37 19.71 22.45
CA LEU A 95 -8.98 19.43 22.14
C LEU A 95 -8.94 18.33 21.10
N GLY A 96 -8.18 18.60 20.04
CA GLY A 96 -7.87 17.63 19.00
C GLY A 96 -6.46 17.06 19.15
N PRO A 97 -6.13 15.99 18.42
CA PRO A 97 -4.78 15.41 18.36
C PRO A 97 -3.69 16.40 17.88
N GLU A 98 -4.05 17.49 17.22
CA GLU A 98 -3.17 18.59 16.82
C GLU A 98 -2.73 19.49 17.98
N ASP A 99 -3.52 19.57 19.06
CA ASP A 99 -3.20 20.35 20.25
C ASP A 99 -2.28 19.57 21.21
N LEU A 100 -2.29 18.24 21.11
CA LEU A 100 -1.68 17.32 22.05
C LEU A 100 -0.25 16.92 21.66
N SER A 101 0.58 16.63 22.67
CA SER A 101 1.87 15.97 22.48
C SER A 101 1.82 14.52 22.96
N ALA A 102 2.51 13.62 22.27
CA ALA A 102 2.60 12.22 22.68
C ALA A 102 3.17 12.11 24.10
N GLY A 103 2.54 11.29 24.94
CA GLY A 103 2.90 11.15 26.35
C GLY A 103 2.25 12.23 27.22
N ARG A 104 3.03 12.86 28.11
CA ARG A 104 2.49 13.75 29.14
C ARG A 104 2.09 15.12 28.57
N ASN A 105 0.90 15.57 28.95
CA ASN A 105 0.36 16.90 28.69
C ASN A 105 -0.08 17.53 30.02
N THR A 106 0.00 18.85 30.15
CA THR A 106 -0.52 19.58 31.31
C THR A 106 -1.30 20.81 30.87
N LEU A 107 -2.59 20.82 31.21
CA LEU A 107 -3.48 21.96 31.01
C LEU A 107 -3.37 22.88 32.23
N PHE A 108 -2.99 24.13 32.01
CA PHE A 108 -3.05 25.20 33.00
C PHE A 108 -4.19 26.14 32.68
N VAL A 109 -5.04 26.42 33.68
CA VAL A 109 -6.16 27.35 33.54
C VAL A 109 -6.01 28.46 34.56
N SER A 110 -6.02 29.69 34.10
CA SER A 110 -6.01 30.88 34.95
C SER A 110 -7.35 31.61 34.84
N ILE A 111 -7.92 31.96 35.99
CA ILE A 111 -9.24 32.62 36.10
C ILE A 111 -9.02 33.98 36.74
N ASP A 112 -9.33 35.03 36.00
CA ASP A 112 -9.39 36.44 36.45
C ASP A 112 -10.86 36.83 36.48
N ARG A 113 -11.47 36.93 37.66
CA ARG A 113 -12.94 37.11 37.76
C ARG A 113 -13.39 38.54 37.57
N ASP A 114 -12.60 39.50 38.00
CA ASP A 114 -12.96 40.92 38.08
C ASP A 114 -12.32 41.77 36.98
N GLY A 115 -11.43 41.18 36.17
CA GLY A 115 -10.80 41.84 35.03
C GLY A 115 -9.67 42.79 35.42
N ASP A 116 -9.10 42.64 36.62
CA ASP A 116 -8.00 43.48 37.09
C ASP A 116 -6.63 43.08 36.50
N GLY A 117 -6.60 41.99 35.72
CA GLY A 117 -5.42 41.44 35.06
C GLY A 117 -4.64 40.45 35.92
N ARG A 118 -5.12 40.10 37.12
CA ARG A 118 -4.47 39.17 38.06
C ARG A 118 -5.35 37.95 38.26
N PRO A 119 -4.90 36.75 37.87
CA PRO A 119 -5.69 35.55 38.08
C PRO A 119 -5.83 35.23 39.58
N GLU A 120 -7.06 35.10 40.04
CA GLU A 120 -7.43 34.73 41.41
C GLU A 120 -7.30 33.22 41.66
N SER A 121 -7.38 32.42 40.59
CA SER A 121 -7.26 30.97 40.63
C SER A 121 -6.41 30.47 39.48
N VAL A 122 -5.48 29.56 39.80
CA VAL A 122 -4.70 28.82 38.81
C VAL A 122 -4.93 27.34 39.09
N LEU A 123 -5.45 26.65 38.09
CA LEU A 123 -5.75 25.23 38.11
C LEU A 123 -4.81 24.51 37.15
N SER A 124 -4.50 23.26 37.44
CA SER A 124 -3.76 22.41 36.51
C SER A 124 -4.32 21.00 36.49
N SER A 125 -4.29 20.37 35.32
CA SER A 125 -4.57 18.95 35.15
C SER A 125 -3.49 18.34 34.25
N THR A 126 -2.82 17.31 34.74
CA THR A 126 -1.81 16.56 33.99
C THR A 126 -2.41 15.25 33.51
N PHE A 127 -2.28 14.93 32.24
CA PHE A 127 -2.83 13.72 31.64
C PHE A 127 -1.88 13.17 30.58
N THR A 128 -2.11 11.92 30.15
CA THR A 128 -1.28 11.26 29.14
C THR A 128 -2.08 11.07 27.86
N TRP A 129 -1.46 11.20 26.69
CA TRP A 129 -2.04 10.78 25.43
C TRP A 129 -1.15 9.71 24.80
N ASP A 130 -1.68 8.50 24.65
CA ASP A 130 -0.98 7.38 24.01
C ASP A 130 -1.24 7.40 22.49
N SER A 131 -0.58 8.34 21.82
CA SER A 131 -0.53 8.44 20.36
C SER A 131 0.67 7.75 19.75
N ALA A 132 1.37 6.94 20.55
CA ALA A 132 2.55 6.26 20.07
C ALA A 132 2.19 5.34 18.91
N LEU A 133 3.04 5.32 17.89
CA LEU A 133 2.99 4.31 16.86
C LEU A 133 3.10 2.96 17.53
N ARG A 134 2.20 2.06 17.16
CA ARG A 134 2.38 0.63 17.38
C ARG A 134 2.48 -0.05 16.04
N ALA A 135 3.37 -1.03 15.95
CA ALA A 135 3.57 -1.77 14.72
C ALA A 135 3.77 -3.25 15.02
N ALA A 136 3.44 -4.08 14.05
CA ALA A 136 3.79 -5.49 14.06
C ALA A 136 3.95 -5.97 12.61
N ALA A 137 4.78 -6.99 12.42
CA ALA A 137 5.01 -7.64 11.15
C ALA A 137 4.44 -9.07 11.16
N CYS A 138 3.93 -9.53 10.03
CA CYS A 138 3.53 -10.92 9.81
C CYS A 138 4.14 -11.48 8.53
N LYS A 139 4.49 -12.76 8.55
CA LYS A 139 5.10 -13.47 7.43
C LYS A 139 4.51 -14.88 7.35
N ARG A 140 3.77 -15.16 6.28
CA ARG A 140 3.14 -16.46 6.04
C ARG A 140 3.62 -17.04 4.72
N LYS A 141 4.08 -18.29 4.75
CA LYS A 141 4.52 -19.00 3.54
C LYS A 141 3.29 -19.31 2.69
N ILE A 142 3.33 -18.92 1.43
CA ILE A 142 2.26 -19.19 0.46
C ILE A 142 2.73 -20.09 -0.69
N THR A 143 3.92 -20.69 -0.61
CA THR A 143 4.39 -21.61 -1.66
C THR A 143 3.43 -22.79 -1.83
N PRO A 144 3.00 -23.14 -3.06
CA PRO A 144 2.09 -24.24 -3.30
C PRO A 144 2.74 -25.58 -2.94
N VAL A 145 1.93 -26.50 -2.43
CA VAL A 145 2.27 -27.89 -2.12
C VAL A 145 1.21 -28.78 -2.76
N VAL A 146 1.63 -29.52 -3.79
CA VAL A 146 0.75 -30.41 -4.55
C VAL A 146 0.08 -31.44 -3.63
N GLY A 147 -1.24 -31.56 -3.75
CA GLY A 147 -2.07 -32.47 -2.96
C GLY A 147 -2.41 -31.96 -1.55
N VAL A 148 -1.91 -30.79 -1.15
CA VAL A 148 -2.25 -30.14 0.13
C VAL A 148 -3.09 -28.90 -0.11
N ASN A 149 -2.57 -27.95 -0.89
CA ASN A 149 -3.22 -26.67 -1.17
C ASN A 149 -3.16 -26.28 -2.66
N HIS A 150 -2.70 -27.18 -3.54
CA HIS A 150 -2.71 -26.97 -5.00
C HIS A 150 -2.79 -28.35 -5.70
N THR A 151 -3.30 -28.38 -6.92
CA THR A 151 -3.34 -29.56 -7.81
C THR A 151 -2.24 -29.54 -8.88
N ASP A 152 -1.82 -30.69 -9.40
CA ASP A 152 -0.81 -30.75 -10.46
C ASP A 152 -1.48 -30.70 -11.85
N PRO A 153 -0.92 -30.01 -12.86
CA PRO A 153 0.30 -29.18 -12.82
C PRO A 153 0.10 -27.79 -12.19
N ILE A 154 1.14 -27.27 -11.54
CA ILE A 154 1.25 -25.85 -11.17
C ILE A 154 1.72 -25.08 -12.40
N TYR A 155 0.86 -24.23 -12.96
CA TYR A 155 1.22 -23.32 -14.04
C TYR A 155 1.84 -22.04 -13.48
N LEU A 156 2.92 -21.56 -14.10
CA LEU A 156 3.63 -20.35 -13.71
C LEU A 156 3.10 -19.14 -14.46
N ALA A 157 2.66 -18.12 -13.75
CA ALA A 157 2.10 -16.89 -14.29
C ALA A 157 3.14 -16.00 -15.01
N GLY A 158 2.66 -15.07 -15.85
CA GLY A 158 3.47 -14.03 -16.48
C GLY A 158 3.71 -14.22 -17.98
N PHE A 159 4.64 -15.11 -18.37
CA PHE A 159 5.22 -15.12 -19.73
C PHE A 159 4.45 -15.89 -20.82
N SER A 160 4.05 -17.14 -20.59
CA SER A 160 3.41 -17.95 -21.62
C SER A 160 2.62 -19.10 -21.01
N ASN A 161 1.63 -19.59 -21.76
CA ASN A 161 0.85 -20.76 -21.41
C ASN A 161 1.72 -22.03 -21.35
N ASP A 162 1.21 -23.04 -20.63
CA ASP A 162 1.83 -24.34 -20.42
C ASP A 162 3.22 -24.34 -19.76
N ARG A 163 3.62 -23.22 -19.13
CA ARG A 163 4.85 -23.18 -18.35
C ARG A 163 4.61 -23.79 -16.97
N ARG A 164 5.14 -24.99 -16.74
CA ARG A 164 4.87 -25.78 -15.53
C ARG A 164 6.02 -25.72 -14.55
N ALA A 165 5.71 -25.57 -13.27
CA ALA A 165 6.70 -25.65 -12.21
C ALA A 165 7.32 -27.06 -12.14
N THR A 166 8.65 -27.15 -12.14
CA THR A 166 9.41 -28.41 -11.97
C THR A 166 10.03 -28.54 -10.58
N GLY A 167 10.02 -27.46 -9.80
CA GLY A 167 10.55 -27.41 -8.44
C GLY A 167 10.37 -26.04 -7.79
N VAL A 168 10.95 -25.88 -6.60
CA VAL A 168 10.97 -24.63 -5.84
C VAL A 168 12.43 -24.26 -5.59
N HIS A 169 12.84 -23.06 -5.98
CA HIS A 169 14.14 -22.49 -5.63
C HIS A 169 14.08 -21.82 -4.25
N ASP A 170 13.10 -20.93 -4.05
CA ASP A 170 12.82 -20.26 -2.79
C ASP A 170 11.32 -20.14 -2.53
N ASP A 171 10.97 -19.98 -1.25
CA ASP A 171 9.58 -19.89 -0.83
C ASP A 171 8.95 -18.56 -1.23
N LEU A 172 7.71 -18.61 -1.71
CA LEU A 172 6.79 -17.49 -1.86
C LEU A 172 6.14 -17.13 -0.51
N TRP A 173 5.95 -15.84 -0.25
CA TRP A 173 5.44 -15.30 1.01
C TRP A 173 4.28 -14.31 0.82
N ALA A 174 3.36 -14.30 1.79
CA ALA A 174 2.57 -13.13 2.15
C ALA A 174 3.31 -12.41 3.29
N ARG A 175 3.69 -11.15 3.08
CA ARG A 175 4.43 -10.34 4.06
C ARG A 175 3.67 -9.06 4.35
N GLY A 176 3.33 -8.82 5.61
CA GLY A 176 2.51 -7.69 5.98
C GLY A 176 2.97 -6.94 7.21
N ILE A 177 2.58 -5.67 7.28
CA ILE A 177 2.69 -4.85 8.48
C ILE A 177 1.30 -4.38 8.90
N VAL A 178 1.07 -4.31 10.21
CA VAL A 178 -0.07 -3.62 10.79
C VAL A 178 0.47 -2.45 11.59
N LEU A 179 -0.10 -1.27 11.37
CA LEU A 179 0.27 -0.02 12.03
C LEU A 179 -0.94 0.53 12.76
N GLU A 180 -0.73 1.02 13.97
CA GLU A 180 -1.69 1.78 14.75
C GLU A 180 -1.06 3.10 15.18
N SER A 181 -1.74 4.20 14.93
CA SER A 181 -1.34 5.51 15.46
C SER A 181 -2.54 6.43 15.50
N ARG A 182 -2.65 7.22 16.57
CA ARG A 182 -3.75 8.18 16.78
C ARG A 182 -5.15 7.59 16.57
N GLY A 183 -5.39 6.37 17.06
CA GLY A 183 -6.66 5.67 16.93
C GLY A 183 -6.97 5.11 15.53
N LYS A 184 -6.09 5.31 14.54
CA LYS A 184 -6.18 4.71 13.21
C LYS A 184 -5.34 3.46 13.09
N ARG A 185 -5.91 2.40 12.53
CA ARG A 185 -5.24 1.11 12.36
C ARG A 185 -5.34 0.62 10.92
N ILE A 186 -4.20 0.36 10.29
CA ILE A 186 -4.12 -0.07 8.89
C ILE A 186 -3.28 -1.34 8.74
N ALA A 187 -3.58 -2.15 7.74
CA ALA A 187 -2.78 -3.29 7.33
C ALA A 187 -2.32 -3.13 5.87
N ILE A 188 -1.05 -3.43 5.60
CA ILE A 188 -0.47 -3.49 4.25
C ILE A 188 0.18 -4.85 4.10
N VAL A 189 -0.26 -5.66 3.14
CA VAL A 189 0.28 -6.98 2.85
C VAL A 189 0.72 -7.06 1.39
N VAL A 190 1.92 -7.57 1.14
CA VAL A 190 2.43 -7.82 -0.21
C VAL A 190 2.59 -9.32 -0.43
N LEU A 191 2.12 -9.80 -1.59
CA LEU A 191 2.13 -11.20 -2.00
C LEU A 191 3.21 -11.45 -3.05
N ASP A 192 3.99 -12.52 -2.88
CA ASP A 192 4.91 -13.03 -3.91
C ASP A 192 4.12 -13.74 -5.04
N LEU A 193 3.27 -13.00 -5.76
CA LEU A 193 2.38 -13.46 -6.83
C LEU A 193 2.37 -12.46 -7.99
N ILE A 194 1.84 -12.89 -9.14
CA ILE A 194 1.68 -12.04 -10.33
C ILE A 194 0.67 -10.89 -10.09
N GLY A 195 -0.42 -11.16 -9.38
CA GLY A 195 -1.54 -10.24 -9.26
C GLY A 195 -2.68 -10.90 -8.50
N TYR A 196 -3.59 -10.09 -7.96
CA TYR A 196 -4.69 -10.60 -7.15
C TYR A 196 -5.96 -9.80 -7.38
N PHE A 197 -7.06 -10.48 -7.73
CA PHE A 197 -8.29 -9.79 -8.09
C PHE A 197 -9.01 -9.20 -6.88
N HIS A 198 -9.73 -8.10 -7.13
CA HIS A 198 -10.56 -7.42 -6.14
C HIS A 198 -11.48 -8.35 -5.37
N ASN A 199 -12.12 -9.34 -6.02
CA ASN A 199 -13.01 -10.28 -5.33
C ASN A 199 -12.28 -11.14 -4.29
N GLU A 200 -11.01 -11.48 -4.53
CA GLU A 200 -10.21 -12.23 -3.57
C GLU A 200 -9.74 -11.32 -2.42
N VAL A 201 -9.41 -10.05 -2.71
CA VAL A 201 -9.14 -9.05 -1.68
C VAL A 201 -10.37 -8.80 -0.78
N GLN A 202 -11.57 -8.74 -1.35
CA GLN A 202 -12.81 -8.66 -0.57
C GLN A 202 -13.03 -9.91 0.27
N THR A 203 -12.67 -11.09 -0.24
CA THR A 203 -12.72 -12.34 0.52
C THR A 203 -11.79 -12.28 1.72
N ILE A 204 -10.52 -11.87 1.54
CA ILE A 204 -9.57 -11.63 2.64
C ILE A 204 -10.16 -10.69 3.68
N ARG A 205 -10.68 -9.53 3.25
CA ARG A 205 -11.30 -8.53 4.15
C ARG A 205 -12.47 -9.10 4.94
N SER A 206 -13.26 -9.99 4.36
CA SER A 206 -14.38 -10.65 5.03
C SER A 206 -13.96 -11.72 6.05
N LEU A 207 -12.76 -12.29 5.90
CA LEU A 207 -12.20 -13.29 6.81
C LEU A 207 -11.53 -12.65 8.04
N VAL A 208 -11.12 -11.39 7.95
CA VAL A 208 -10.53 -10.64 9.08
C VAL A 208 -11.62 -10.23 10.06
N ASP A 209 -11.41 -10.53 11.35
CA ASP A 209 -12.38 -10.19 12.40
C ASP A 209 -12.53 -8.67 12.54
N PRO A 210 -13.73 -8.09 12.38
CA PRO A 210 -13.96 -6.65 12.54
C PRO A 210 -13.63 -6.14 13.96
N ALA A 211 -13.58 -6.99 14.98
CA ALA A 211 -13.14 -6.63 16.33
C ALA A 211 -11.65 -6.23 16.39
N LEU A 212 -10.86 -6.56 15.37
CA LEU A 212 -9.48 -6.08 15.22
C LEU A 212 -9.41 -4.60 14.82
N GLY A 213 -10.53 -3.94 14.51
CA GLY A 213 -10.61 -2.49 14.37
C GLY A 213 -9.74 -1.89 13.27
N LEU A 214 -9.51 -2.61 12.17
CA LEU A 214 -8.77 -2.08 11.01
C LEU A 214 -9.64 -1.10 10.22
N ASP A 215 -9.16 0.13 10.05
CA ASP A 215 -9.74 1.15 9.17
C ASP A 215 -9.47 0.85 7.69
N SER A 216 -8.33 0.22 7.38
CA SER A 216 -7.91 -0.09 6.01
C SER A 216 -7.11 -1.38 5.94
N ILE A 217 -7.38 -2.19 4.91
CA ILE A 217 -6.61 -3.39 4.55
C ILE A 217 -6.20 -3.25 3.10
N THR A 218 -4.90 -3.14 2.86
CA THR A 218 -4.30 -3.10 1.53
C THR A 218 -3.58 -4.41 1.23
N VAL A 219 -3.87 -5.00 0.09
CA VAL A 219 -3.19 -6.21 -0.41
C VAL A 219 -2.61 -5.89 -1.78
N SER A 220 -1.30 -6.00 -1.96
CA SER A 220 -0.67 -5.84 -3.27
C SER A 220 0.15 -7.06 -3.67
N SER A 221 0.57 -7.12 -4.94
CA SER A 221 1.41 -8.18 -5.47
C SER A 221 2.79 -7.65 -5.86
N THR A 222 3.83 -8.47 -5.69
CA THR A 222 5.17 -8.18 -6.21
C THR A 222 5.24 -8.23 -7.74
N HIS A 223 4.23 -8.82 -8.38
CA HIS A 223 4.17 -9.04 -9.81
C HIS A 223 5.28 -9.96 -10.33
N GLN A 224 5.73 -10.92 -9.52
CA GLN A 224 6.76 -11.87 -9.96
C GLN A 224 6.21 -12.85 -11.01
N HIS A 225 7.04 -13.18 -12.01
CA HIS A 225 6.68 -14.02 -13.16
C HIS A 225 7.14 -15.48 -12.99
N GLU A 226 7.18 -16.03 -11.80
CA GLU A 226 7.75 -17.35 -11.48
C GLU A 226 6.96 -18.11 -10.40
N GLY A 227 5.72 -17.70 -10.10
CA GLY A 227 4.85 -18.40 -9.15
C GLY A 227 3.52 -18.82 -9.77
N PRO A 228 2.64 -19.46 -8.98
CA PRO A 228 1.40 -20.03 -9.47
C PRO A 228 0.49 -19.00 -10.14
N ASP A 229 -0.20 -19.43 -11.18
CA ASP A 229 -1.25 -18.64 -11.80
C ASP A 229 -2.41 -18.37 -10.82
N THR A 230 -2.58 -17.10 -10.48
CA THR A 230 -3.69 -16.60 -9.65
C THR A 230 -4.72 -15.79 -10.44
N MET A 231 -4.46 -15.56 -11.73
CA MET A 231 -5.34 -14.78 -12.61
C MET A 231 -6.11 -15.64 -13.61
N GLY A 232 -5.59 -16.83 -13.92
CA GLY A 232 -6.14 -17.84 -14.81
C GLY A 232 -5.62 -17.80 -16.25
N LEU A 233 -4.75 -16.86 -16.60
CA LEU A 233 -4.33 -16.63 -17.99
C LEU A 233 -3.29 -17.62 -18.52
N TRP A 234 -2.60 -18.36 -17.66
CA TRP A 234 -1.38 -19.10 -18.02
C TRP A 234 -1.53 -20.62 -17.89
N GLY A 235 -2.75 -21.13 -18.03
CA GLY A 235 -2.99 -22.57 -18.04
C GLY A 235 -2.42 -23.26 -19.28
N ARG A 236 -2.89 -24.49 -19.55
CA ARG A 236 -2.37 -25.35 -20.64
C ARG A 236 -2.37 -24.67 -22.02
N ASP A 237 -3.38 -23.86 -22.27
CA ASP A 237 -3.63 -23.13 -23.51
C ASP A 237 -4.46 -21.89 -23.17
N GLU A 238 -4.72 -21.04 -24.16
CA GLU A 238 -5.35 -19.73 -24.00
C GLU A 238 -6.81 -19.81 -23.51
N LEU A 239 -7.41 -21.00 -23.54
CA LEU A 239 -8.80 -21.26 -23.18
C LEU A 239 -8.94 -22.10 -21.90
N THR A 240 -7.84 -22.57 -21.34
CA THR A 240 -7.82 -23.40 -20.14
C THR A 240 -7.26 -22.59 -18.99
N PRO A 241 -8.03 -22.33 -17.92
CA PRO A 241 -7.54 -21.55 -16.78
C PRO A 241 -6.36 -22.26 -16.09
N GLY A 242 -5.31 -21.50 -15.78
CA GLY A 242 -4.17 -22.00 -14.98
C GLY A 242 -4.38 -21.93 -13.48
N VAL A 243 -5.43 -21.22 -13.04
CA VAL A 243 -5.72 -20.96 -11.62
C VAL A 243 -6.23 -22.20 -10.88
N ASP A 244 -5.68 -22.43 -9.69
CA ASP A 244 -6.18 -23.42 -8.73
C ASP A 244 -6.95 -22.73 -7.60
N LEU A 245 -8.25 -23.03 -7.49
CA LEU A 245 -9.11 -22.38 -6.49
C LEU A 245 -8.77 -22.80 -5.05
N GLY A 246 -8.26 -24.02 -4.84
CA GLY A 246 -7.82 -24.46 -3.51
C GLY A 246 -6.58 -23.69 -3.06
N TYR A 247 -5.71 -23.33 -4.00
CA TYR A 247 -4.57 -22.47 -3.73
C TYR A 247 -4.99 -21.03 -3.42
N VAL A 248 -5.91 -20.47 -4.20
CA VAL A 248 -6.49 -19.14 -3.94
C VAL A 248 -7.15 -19.07 -2.56
N ASP A 249 -7.96 -20.07 -2.18
CA ASP A 249 -8.57 -20.15 -0.85
C ASP A 249 -7.52 -20.24 0.27
N PHE A 250 -6.44 -21.00 0.05
CA PHE A 250 -5.31 -21.09 0.97
C PHE A 250 -4.57 -19.75 1.12
N VAL A 251 -4.35 -19.01 0.03
CA VAL A 251 -3.73 -17.68 0.06
C VAL A 251 -4.64 -16.71 0.81
N ASN A 252 -5.95 -16.69 0.50
CA ASN A 252 -6.94 -15.85 1.18
C ASN A 252 -6.91 -16.05 2.71
N GLN A 253 -6.94 -17.30 3.15
CA GLN A 253 -6.88 -17.65 4.57
C GLN A 253 -5.53 -17.25 5.19
N SER A 254 -4.42 -17.51 4.50
CA SER A 254 -3.07 -17.18 4.98
C SER A 254 -2.87 -15.68 5.18
N VAL A 255 -3.43 -14.85 4.29
CA VAL A 255 -3.36 -13.39 4.41
C VAL A 255 -4.21 -12.90 5.57
N ALA A 256 -5.45 -13.39 5.72
CA ALA A 256 -6.32 -13.02 6.83
C ALA A 256 -5.68 -13.38 8.19
N GLU A 257 -5.06 -14.57 8.29
CA GLU A 257 -4.31 -14.98 9.49
C GLU A 257 -3.08 -14.10 9.74
N CYS A 258 -2.31 -13.76 8.70
CA CYS A 258 -1.17 -12.84 8.79
C CYS A 258 -1.61 -11.50 9.43
N ILE A 259 -2.69 -10.92 8.91
CA ILE A 259 -3.24 -9.65 9.40
C ILE A 259 -3.71 -9.78 10.86
N ALA A 260 -4.43 -10.84 11.19
CA ALA A 260 -4.92 -11.07 12.55
C ALA A 260 -3.77 -11.23 13.56
N GLU A 261 -2.73 -11.99 13.20
CA GLU A 261 -1.55 -12.18 14.03
C GLU A 261 -0.82 -10.87 14.30
N ALA A 262 -0.56 -10.07 13.25
CA ALA A 262 0.09 -8.77 13.42
C ALA A 262 -0.79 -7.80 14.23
N ALA A 263 -2.10 -7.74 13.98
CA ALA A 263 -3.00 -6.85 14.72
C ALA A 263 -3.05 -7.19 16.22
N LEU A 264 -2.96 -8.47 16.59
CA LEU A 264 -2.89 -8.93 17.98
C LEU A 264 -1.51 -8.75 18.62
N ALA A 265 -0.46 -8.62 17.81
CA ALA A 265 0.94 -8.48 18.25
C ALA A 265 1.44 -7.03 18.24
N LEU A 266 0.58 -6.03 18.04
CA LEU A 266 0.95 -4.62 18.02
C LEU A 266 1.72 -4.19 19.28
N GLU A 267 2.92 -3.66 19.09
CA GLU A 267 3.79 -3.17 20.17
C GLU A 267 4.29 -1.75 19.88
N PRO A 268 4.67 -0.96 20.90
CA PRO A 268 5.21 0.39 20.70
C PRO A 268 6.40 0.38 19.74
N ALA A 269 6.33 1.23 18.72
CA ALA A 269 7.27 1.27 17.62
C ALA A 269 7.67 2.72 17.27
N GLU A 270 8.69 2.83 16.44
CA GLU A 270 9.08 4.07 15.77
C GLU A 270 9.25 3.77 14.28
N ILE A 271 8.94 4.75 13.44
CA ILE A 271 9.08 4.69 11.98
C ILE A 271 10.15 5.66 11.50
N ARG A 272 10.85 5.31 10.44
CA ARG A 272 11.62 6.27 9.65
C ARG A 272 11.40 6.02 8.18
N PHE A 273 11.62 7.07 7.40
CA PHE A 273 11.50 7.05 5.96
C PHE A 273 12.77 7.56 5.31
N ALA A 274 13.07 7.04 4.13
CA ALA A 274 14.12 7.56 3.25
C ALA A 274 13.69 7.37 1.80
N THR A 275 14.27 8.15 0.90
CA THR A 275 14.10 7.94 -0.54
C THR A 275 15.48 7.79 -1.16
N GLY A 276 15.81 6.57 -1.57
CA GLY A 276 16.97 6.28 -2.39
C GLY A 276 16.69 6.54 -3.86
N THR A 277 17.71 6.35 -4.69
CA THR A 277 17.56 6.29 -6.13
C THR A 277 18.31 5.09 -6.70
N THR A 278 17.68 4.47 -7.68
CA THR A 278 18.20 3.37 -8.49
C THR A 278 18.49 3.83 -9.90
N GLN A 279 18.86 5.09 -10.12
CA GLN A 279 19.27 5.60 -11.44
C GLN A 279 20.17 4.57 -12.17
N GLY A 280 19.67 4.02 -13.28
CA GLY A 280 20.32 3.00 -14.11
C GLY A 280 20.23 1.55 -13.61
N ALA A 281 19.49 1.24 -12.55
CA ALA A 281 19.30 -0.13 -12.05
C ALA A 281 18.05 -0.82 -12.61
N SER A 282 17.17 -0.11 -13.32
CA SER A 282 16.15 -0.70 -14.17
C SER A 282 16.07 0.12 -15.44
N LEU A 283 15.82 -0.55 -16.55
CA LEU A 283 15.63 0.07 -17.83
C LEU A 283 14.16 -0.06 -18.19
N ALA A 284 13.57 1.02 -18.70
CA ALA A 284 12.44 0.86 -19.60
C ALA A 284 13.03 0.63 -20.99
N PRO A 285 12.64 -0.41 -21.74
CA PRO A 285 13.18 -0.65 -23.07
C PRO A 285 12.83 0.45 -24.11
N TYR A 286 12.13 1.53 -23.71
CA TYR A 286 11.38 2.43 -24.58
C TYR A 286 11.63 3.92 -24.24
N PRO A 287 12.51 4.63 -24.97
CA PRO A 287 12.62 6.09 -24.91
C PRO A 287 11.51 6.82 -25.72
N ASP A 288 10.75 7.72 -25.07
CA ASP A 288 9.70 8.60 -25.60
C ASP A 288 10.00 9.18 -27.01
N LEU A 289 8.99 9.12 -27.87
CA LEU A 289 8.77 10.07 -28.96
C LEU A 289 7.57 10.95 -28.62
N VAL A 290 7.81 12.06 -27.91
CA VAL A 290 6.93 13.24 -27.99
C VAL A 290 7.72 14.37 -28.65
N ALA A 291 7.67 14.40 -29.97
CA ALA A 291 7.95 15.60 -30.76
C ALA A 291 6.76 15.83 -31.71
N ASP A 292 6.11 16.98 -31.58
CA ASP A 292 5.22 17.56 -32.60
C ASP A 292 3.93 16.78 -32.97
N GLY A 293 3.26 16.16 -31.99
CA GLY A 293 1.84 15.78 -32.15
C GLY A 293 1.56 14.59 -33.08
N GLU A 294 2.58 13.81 -33.46
CA GLU A 294 2.41 12.50 -34.08
C GLU A 294 3.06 11.42 -33.20
N VAL A 295 2.23 10.49 -32.70
CA VAL A 295 2.71 9.28 -31.99
C VAL A 295 3.36 8.38 -33.02
N LEU A 296 4.69 8.38 -33.08
CA LEU A 296 5.45 7.46 -33.91
C LEU A 296 5.93 6.29 -33.05
N ARG A 297 5.51 5.09 -33.48
CA ARG A 297 5.98 3.74 -33.08
C ARG A 297 6.88 3.69 -31.85
N GLU A 298 6.38 3.09 -30.79
CA GLU A 298 7.17 2.13 -30.02
C GLU A 298 6.27 0.98 -29.58
N LEU A 299 6.89 -0.19 -29.46
CA LEU A 299 6.35 -1.50 -29.11
C LEU A 299 5.69 -2.30 -30.25
N THR A 300 6.28 -3.45 -30.49
CA THR A 300 5.55 -4.71 -30.63
C THR A 300 6.14 -5.53 -29.49
N LEU A 301 5.34 -6.34 -28.79
CA LEU A 301 5.65 -7.70 -28.31
C LEU A 301 4.96 -8.04 -26.97
N PRO A 302 4.51 -9.30 -26.79
CA PRO A 302 3.28 -9.60 -26.07
C PRO A 302 3.50 -10.74 -25.07
N PHE A 303 3.75 -10.42 -23.80
CA PHE A 303 4.06 -11.45 -22.82
C PHE A 303 2.84 -12.14 -22.21
N LEU A 304 1.62 -11.65 -22.44
CA LEU A 304 0.44 -12.31 -21.87
C LEU A 304 -0.01 -13.57 -22.65
N LEU A 305 0.44 -13.77 -23.91
CA LEU A 305 -0.01 -14.91 -24.74
C LEU A 305 1.04 -15.45 -25.73
N VAL A 306 2.19 -14.81 -25.94
CA VAL A 306 3.10 -15.20 -27.05
C VAL A 306 4.50 -15.49 -26.55
N ASP A 307 4.91 -16.74 -26.73
CA ASP A 307 6.30 -17.16 -26.67
C ASP A 307 7.10 -16.45 -27.78
N ARG A 308 8.06 -15.61 -27.39
CA ARG A 308 9.16 -15.25 -28.27
C ARG A 308 10.49 -15.60 -27.62
N GLU A 309 10.86 -16.86 -27.78
CA GLU A 309 12.24 -17.29 -28.04
C GLU A 309 12.92 -16.59 -29.24
N LYS A 310 12.38 -15.50 -29.82
CA LYS A 310 13.15 -14.75 -30.83
C LYS A 310 14.43 -14.26 -30.15
N PRO A 311 15.62 -14.69 -30.62
CA PRO A 311 16.85 -14.08 -30.16
C PRO A 311 16.73 -12.61 -30.52
N PHE A 312 16.72 -11.74 -29.51
CA PHE A 312 17.08 -10.36 -29.73
C PHE A 312 18.44 -10.42 -30.42
N GLU A 313 18.57 -9.83 -31.62
CA GLU A 313 19.90 -9.73 -32.21
C GLU A 313 20.79 -9.08 -31.15
N PRO A 314 21.89 -9.73 -30.72
CA PRO A 314 22.72 -9.18 -29.68
C PRO A 314 23.09 -7.78 -30.11
N TYR A 315 22.89 -6.80 -29.24
CA TYR A 315 23.46 -5.48 -29.43
C TYR A 315 24.98 -5.69 -29.62
N THR A 316 25.45 -5.65 -30.86
CA THR A 316 26.86 -5.83 -31.22
C THR A 316 27.65 -4.53 -31.05
N GLY A 317 27.04 -3.53 -30.42
CA GLY A 317 27.74 -2.31 -30.02
C GLY A 317 28.70 -2.62 -28.86
N PRO A 318 29.69 -1.75 -28.64
CA PRO A 318 30.53 -1.84 -27.43
C PRO A 318 29.63 -1.85 -26.18
N PRO A 319 29.99 -2.56 -25.10
CA PRO A 319 29.21 -2.52 -23.85
C PRO A 319 28.97 -1.05 -23.50
N GLY A 320 27.70 -0.66 -23.59
CA GLY A 320 27.29 0.70 -23.28
C GLY A 320 27.52 0.96 -21.80
N PRO A 321 27.92 2.18 -21.40
CA PRO A 321 27.80 2.56 -20.00
C PRO A 321 26.33 2.38 -19.57
N LEU A 322 26.11 2.12 -18.27
CA LEU A 322 24.81 2.21 -17.61
C LEU A 322 24.01 3.36 -18.24
N HIS A 323 22.92 3.07 -18.98
CA HIS A 323 22.08 4.14 -19.50
C HIS A 323 21.53 4.90 -18.29
N VAL A 324 21.90 6.17 -18.23
CA VAL A 324 21.58 7.04 -17.11
C VAL A 324 20.15 7.49 -17.33
N ALA A 325 19.22 7.03 -16.49
CA ALA A 325 17.88 7.62 -16.43
C ALA A 325 18.03 9.14 -16.29
N GLY A 326 17.51 9.87 -17.27
CA GLY A 326 17.85 11.27 -17.53
C GLY A 326 18.35 11.56 -18.95
N ASP A 327 18.53 10.54 -19.81
CA ASP A 327 18.53 10.77 -21.25
C ASP A 327 17.15 11.31 -21.65
N PRO A 328 17.06 12.38 -22.47
CA PRO A 328 15.78 12.89 -22.96
C PRO A 328 15.03 11.78 -23.69
N GLY A 329 14.05 11.15 -23.02
CA GLY A 329 13.25 10.08 -23.58
C GLY A 329 12.88 8.96 -22.60
N GLU A 330 13.70 8.61 -21.61
CA GLU A 330 13.44 7.38 -20.83
C GLU A 330 12.27 7.54 -19.83
N ILE A 331 11.21 6.74 -20.01
CA ILE A 331 10.04 6.70 -19.10
C ILE A 331 10.33 5.68 -17.99
N THR A 332 11.06 6.07 -16.95
CA THR A 332 11.29 5.23 -15.76
C THR A 332 11.01 5.97 -14.47
N ASN A 333 10.68 5.22 -13.42
CA ASN A 333 10.71 5.73 -12.05
C ASN A 333 11.99 5.23 -11.34
N PRO A 334 13.00 6.10 -11.14
CA PRO A 334 14.25 5.73 -10.46
C PRO A 334 14.16 5.91 -8.93
N SER A 335 13.00 6.27 -8.38
CA SER A 335 12.84 6.51 -6.95
C SER A 335 12.72 5.20 -6.19
N VAL A 336 13.37 5.13 -5.03
CA VAL A 336 13.24 4.00 -4.10
C VAL A 336 12.83 4.51 -2.72
N PRO A 337 11.55 4.84 -2.51
CA PRO A 337 11.02 5.10 -1.18
C PRO A 337 11.19 3.87 -0.29
N VAL A 338 11.64 4.10 0.94
CA VAL A 338 11.88 3.05 1.94
C VAL A 338 11.24 3.48 3.26
N LEU A 339 10.54 2.55 3.89
CA LEU A 339 9.97 2.68 5.23
C LEU A 339 10.65 1.65 6.13
N GLN A 340 11.07 2.05 7.33
CA GLN A 340 11.57 1.11 8.34
C GLN A 340 10.87 1.32 9.68
N LEU A 341 10.51 0.21 10.31
CA LEU A 341 9.89 0.13 11.62
C LEU A 341 10.85 -0.57 12.60
N ARG A 342 10.91 -0.07 13.82
CA ARG A 342 11.61 -0.72 14.93
C ARG A 342 10.80 -0.63 16.21
N GLU A 343 11.08 -1.51 17.16
CA GLU A 343 10.60 -1.40 18.52
C GLU A 343 11.02 -0.06 19.15
N ARG A 344 10.13 0.56 19.92
CA ARG A 344 10.40 1.87 20.54
C ARG A 344 11.36 1.75 21.72
N GLY A 345 12.41 2.57 21.71
CA GLY A 345 13.39 2.72 22.78
C GLY A 345 14.78 2.15 22.44
N GLY A 346 15.85 2.82 22.88
CA GLY A 346 17.24 2.33 22.77
C GLY A 346 17.68 1.80 21.40
N GLU A 347 18.45 0.71 21.39
CA GLU A 347 18.80 -0.10 20.21
C GLU A 347 17.65 -1.07 19.87
N GLY A 348 16.41 -0.57 19.76
CA GLY A 348 15.23 -1.38 19.49
C GLY A 348 15.37 -2.23 18.21
N ALA A 349 14.90 -3.47 18.26
CA ALA A 349 15.01 -4.40 17.14
C ALA A 349 14.18 -3.94 15.95
N THR A 350 14.70 -4.13 14.74
CA THR A 350 13.94 -3.88 13.51
C THR A 350 12.73 -4.81 13.46
N ILE A 351 11.54 -4.24 13.29
CA ILE A 351 10.30 -4.99 13.08
C ILE A 351 10.19 -5.33 11.60
N ALA A 352 10.25 -4.31 10.73
CA ALA A 352 10.18 -4.50 9.28
C ALA A 352 10.85 -3.37 8.50
N THR A 353 11.28 -3.67 7.27
CA THR A 353 11.75 -2.71 6.27
C THR A 353 11.00 -2.95 4.96
N LEU A 354 10.26 -1.95 4.47
CA LEU A 354 9.55 -1.98 3.20
C LEU A 354 10.28 -1.14 2.16
N VAL A 355 10.62 -1.75 1.03
CA VAL A 355 11.25 -1.11 -0.13
C VAL A 355 10.23 -1.04 -1.26
N ASN A 356 9.98 0.18 -1.76
CA ASN A 356 9.10 0.40 -2.90
C ASN A 356 9.91 0.74 -4.14
N PHE A 357 9.73 -0.03 -5.22
CA PHE A 357 10.51 0.16 -6.43
C PHE A 357 9.76 -0.33 -7.68
N ALA A 358 9.81 0.47 -8.74
CA ALA A 358 9.21 0.17 -10.03
C ALA A 358 10.09 -0.83 -10.80
N SER A 359 9.78 -2.12 -10.73
CA SER A 359 10.45 -3.12 -11.54
C SER A 359 9.64 -4.42 -11.59
N HIS A 360 9.51 -5.03 -12.76
CA HIS A 360 9.00 -6.39 -12.89
C HIS A 360 10.04 -7.39 -12.32
N PRO A 361 9.68 -8.30 -11.41
CA PRO A 361 10.52 -9.44 -11.04
C PRO A 361 10.54 -10.51 -12.13
N GLU A 362 11.37 -10.27 -13.14
CA GLU A 362 11.47 -11.07 -14.38
C GLU A 362 12.93 -11.43 -14.75
N SER A 363 13.86 -11.39 -13.80
CA SER A 363 15.30 -11.60 -14.05
C SER A 363 15.62 -12.91 -14.74
N LEU A 364 14.78 -13.94 -14.55
CA LEU A 364 14.97 -15.29 -15.06
C LEU A 364 14.37 -15.53 -16.46
N GLY A 365 13.38 -14.74 -16.88
CA GLY A 365 12.68 -14.93 -18.15
C GLY A 365 11.89 -16.24 -18.28
N SER A 366 11.24 -16.41 -19.42
CA SER A 366 10.29 -17.51 -19.68
C SER A 366 10.86 -18.93 -19.65
N SER A 367 12.19 -19.09 -19.75
CA SER A 367 12.84 -20.41 -19.72
C SER A 367 12.92 -21.04 -18.33
N ASN A 368 12.73 -20.26 -17.26
CA ASN A 368 12.75 -20.80 -15.91
C ASN A 368 11.46 -21.58 -15.60
N THR A 369 11.63 -22.67 -14.86
CA THR A 369 10.53 -23.54 -14.40
C THR A 369 10.59 -23.79 -12.89
N LEU A 370 11.43 -23.08 -12.15
CA LEU A 370 11.50 -23.18 -10.69
C LEU A 370 10.69 -22.06 -10.04
N ILE A 371 9.88 -22.40 -9.03
CA ILE A 371 9.18 -21.39 -8.25
C ILE A 371 10.18 -20.53 -7.48
N THR A 372 10.06 -19.21 -7.61
CA THR A 372 10.91 -18.23 -6.93
C THR A 372 10.19 -16.89 -6.83
N SER A 373 10.61 -16.05 -5.89
CA SER A 373 10.20 -14.65 -5.86
C SER A 373 11.11 -13.73 -6.69
N ASP A 374 12.05 -14.26 -7.48
CA ASP A 374 13.03 -13.54 -8.31
C ASP A 374 13.96 -12.61 -7.48
N PHE A 375 14.46 -11.49 -8.01
CA PHE A 375 15.32 -10.54 -7.30
C PHE A 375 14.74 -10.04 -5.95
N PRO A 376 13.41 -9.90 -5.75
CA PRO A 376 12.84 -9.62 -4.44
C PRO A 376 13.29 -10.59 -3.34
N HIS A 377 13.54 -11.87 -3.65
CA HIS A 377 14.09 -12.82 -2.69
C HIS A 377 15.44 -12.34 -2.14
N PHE A 378 16.40 -12.08 -3.04
CA PHE A 378 17.76 -11.70 -2.67
C PHE A 378 17.85 -10.30 -2.06
N MET A 379 16.99 -9.37 -2.49
CA MET A 379 16.87 -8.05 -1.84
C MET A 379 16.47 -8.22 -0.36
N ARG A 380 15.46 -9.06 -0.10
CA ARG A 380 14.97 -9.33 1.26
C ARG A 380 16.05 -9.97 2.12
N GLU A 381 16.76 -10.98 1.61
CA GLU A 381 17.89 -11.59 2.33
C GLU A 381 18.97 -10.57 2.71
N ALA A 382 19.36 -9.69 1.78
CA ALA A 382 20.39 -8.69 2.02
C ALA A 382 19.97 -7.64 3.08
N ILE A 383 18.71 -7.19 3.06
CA ILE A 383 18.18 -6.25 4.07
C ILE A 383 18.02 -6.93 5.43
N GLU A 384 17.46 -8.14 5.48
CA GLU A 384 17.27 -8.90 6.72
C GLU A 384 18.63 -9.24 7.36
N ALA A 385 19.66 -9.53 6.56
CA ALA A 385 21.02 -9.72 7.06
C ALA A 385 21.63 -8.44 7.65
N ARG A 386 21.26 -7.25 7.14
CA ARG A 386 21.78 -5.96 7.62
C ARG A 386 21.08 -5.50 8.90
N TYR A 387 19.75 -5.54 8.92
CA TYR A 387 18.94 -4.89 9.95
C TYR A 387 18.20 -5.88 10.87
N GLY A 388 18.14 -7.17 10.54
CA GLY A 388 17.15 -8.06 11.12
C GLY A 388 15.73 -7.68 10.70
N GLY A 389 14.73 -8.15 11.45
CA GLY A 389 13.32 -7.92 11.14
C GLY A 389 12.90 -8.56 9.81
N MET A 390 11.71 -8.19 9.33
CA MET A 390 11.19 -8.65 8.04
C MET A 390 11.42 -7.62 6.93
N ALA A 391 12.00 -8.03 5.80
CA ALA A 391 12.04 -7.19 4.60
C ALA A 391 10.82 -7.43 3.70
N ILE A 392 10.31 -6.37 3.07
CA ILE A 392 9.16 -6.38 2.15
C ILE A 392 9.58 -5.66 0.87
N TYR A 393 9.38 -6.30 -0.28
CA TYR A 393 9.41 -5.65 -1.59
C TYR A 393 7.99 -5.27 -1.96
N MET A 394 7.76 -4.04 -2.41
CA MET A 394 6.47 -3.58 -2.90
C MET A 394 6.64 -2.96 -4.28
N SER A 395 5.93 -3.50 -5.27
CA SER A 395 5.96 -2.97 -6.64
C SER A 395 5.35 -1.59 -6.70
N ALA A 396 6.04 -0.70 -7.43
CA ALA A 396 5.55 0.64 -7.73
C ALA A 396 4.88 0.67 -9.11
N ASP A 397 5.01 1.79 -9.81
CA ASP A 397 4.60 2.05 -11.18
C ASP A 397 5.52 1.36 -12.20
N LEU A 398 5.30 0.05 -12.40
CA LEU A 398 6.11 -0.80 -13.29
C LEU A 398 5.57 -0.90 -14.73
N GLY A 399 4.43 -0.27 -15.06
CA GLY A 399 3.61 -0.48 -16.27
C GLY A 399 4.19 -0.02 -17.62
N VAL A 400 5.51 0.12 -17.74
CA VAL A 400 6.22 0.31 -19.03
C VAL A 400 7.23 -0.81 -19.25
N LEU A 401 6.99 -1.96 -18.62
CA LEU A 401 7.91 -3.10 -18.60
C LEU A 401 9.29 -2.68 -18.07
N GLN A 402 9.31 -1.80 -17.07
CA GLN A 402 10.54 -1.46 -16.37
C GLN A 402 10.98 -2.73 -15.62
N GLY A 403 12.16 -3.25 -15.91
CA GLY A 403 12.56 -4.57 -15.41
C GLY A 403 14.03 -4.93 -15.68
N PRO A 404 14.51 -6.04 -15.10
CA PRO A 404 15.88 -6.54 -15.24
C PRO A 404 16.14 -7.39 -16.49
N LEU A 405 15.12 -7.73 -17.30
CA LEU A 405 15.26 -8.70 -18.41
C LEU A 405 16.45 -8.42 -19.34
N ASP A 406 16.67 -7.14 -19.65
CA ASP A 406 17.71 -6.66 -20.58
C ASP A 406 18.77 -5.77 -19.92
N VAL A 407 18.85 -5.79 -18.58
CA VAL A 407 19.86 -5.05 -17.83
C VAL A 407 21.15 -5.86 -17.76
N ASP A 408 22.28 -5.24 -18.11
CA ASP A 408 23.59 -5.84 -17.91
C ASP A 408 24.18 -5.43 -16.56
N ILE A 409 24.40 -6.42 -15.68
CA ILE A 409 25.04 -6.21 -14.39
C ILE A 409 26.46 -6.75 -14.44
N ALA A 410 27.46 -5.90 -14.16
CA ALA A 410 28.84 -6.34 -14.09
C ALA A 410 29.08 -7.30 -12.91
N GLY A 411 29.65 -8.46 -13.20
CA GLY A 411 30.12 -9.44 -12.22
C GLY A 411 31.50 -9.10 -11.64
N PRO A 412 32.06 -9.96 -10.76
CA PRO A 412 33.31 -9.69 -10.05
C PRO A 412 34.55 -9.47 -10.94
N ASN A 413 34.53 -9.99 -12.17
CA ASN A 413 35.60 -9.84 -13.17
C ASN A 413 35.38 -8.64 -14.11
N GLY A 414 34.35 -7.82 -13.88
CA GLY A 414 33.99 -6.68 -14.71
C GLY A 414 33.25 -7.04 -16.00
N GLN A 415 32.95 -8.32 -16.26
CA GLN A 415 32.13 -8.75 -17.39
C GLN A 415 30.64 -8.79 -17.01
N PRO A 416 29.70 -8.57 -17.93
CA PRO A 416 28.29 -8.75 -17.67
C PRO A 416 27.98 -10.17 -17.16
N LEU A 417 27.15 -10.26 -16.14
CA LEU A 417 26.59 -11.52 -15.66
C LEU A 417 25.69 -12.13 -16.75
N PRO A 418 25.61 -13.47 -16.85
CA PRO A 418 24.69 -14.10 -17.77
C PRO A 418 23.24 -13.71 -17.45
N ARG A 419 22.52 -13.16 -18.43
CA ARG A 419 21.08 -12.86 -18.31
C ARG A 419 20.29 -14.15 -18.06
N ARG A 420 19.08 -14.02 -17.50
CA ARG A 420 18.17 -15.15 -17.26
C ARG A 420 18.75 -16.21 -16.31
N THR A 421 19.44 -15.74 -15.27
CA THR A 421 20.06 -16.61 -14.25
C THR A 421 19.80 -16.12 -12.84
N PHE A 422 19.89 -17.03 -11.86
CA PHE A 422 19.83 -16.64 -10.44
C PHE A 422 20.99 -15.74 -10.03
N GLU A 423 22.12 -15.74 -10.76
CA GLU A 423 23.25 -14.86 -10.50
C GLU A 423 22.89 -13.39 -10.77
N ILE A 424 22.21 -13.10 -11.88
CA ILE A 424 21.77 -11.73 -12.18
C ILE A 424 20.62 -11.30 -11.27
N ALA A 425 19.67 -12.18 -10.96
CA ALA A 425 18.58 -11.91 -10.00
C ALA A 425 19.14 -11.54 -8.62
N ARG A 426 20.15 -12.29 -8.15
CA ARG A 426 20.86 -11.99 -6.90
C ARG A 426 21.56 -10.65 -6.94
N ALA A 427 22.39 -10.43 -7.96
CA ALA A 427 23.17 -9.20 -8.06
C ALA A 427 22.27 -7.96 -8.17
N PHE A 428 21.12 -8.08 -8.84
CA PHE A 428 20.11 -7.03 -8.89
C PHE A 428 19.50 -6.77 -7.50
N GLY A 429 19.03 -7.81 -6.83
CA GLY A 429 18.41 -7.70 -5.50
C GLY A 429 19.36 -7.12 -4.45
N GLU A 430 20.63 -7.56 -4.45
CA GLU A 430 21.68 -7.04 -3.57
C GLU A 430 21.99 -5.56 -3.84
N LYS A 431 22.04 -5.14 -5.12
CA LYS A 431 22.21 -3.73 -5.48
C LYS A 431 21.02 -2.87 -5.05
N LEU A 432 19.80 -3.35 -5.22
CA LEU A 432 18.61 -2.66 -4.75
C LEU A 432 18.63 -2.51 -3.21
N ALA A 433 19.00 -3.57 -2.50
CA ALA A 433 19.18 -3.53 -1.05
C ALA A 433 20.27 -2.52 -0.64
N GLU A 434 21.40 -2.47 -1.34
CA GLU A 434 22.46 -1.48 -1.10
C GLU A 434 21.92 -0.05 -1.21
N ARG A 435 21.16 0.27 -2.27
CA ARG A 435 20.57 1.61 -2.46
C ARG A 435 19.57 1.96 -1.36
N ALA A 436 18.67 1.03 -1.03
CA ALA A 436 17.65 1.23 0.00
C ALA A 436 18.28 1.41 1.38
N THR A 437 19.26 0.57 1.72
CA THR A 437 19.93 0.60 3.03
C THR A 437 20.79 1.86 3.18
N ALA A 438 21.52 2.27 2.13
CA ALA A 438 22.29 3.51 2.15
C ALA A 438 21.41 4.76 2.38
N ALA A 439 20.22 4.79 1.77
CA ALA A 439 19.26 5.88 1.99
C ALA A 439 18.74 5.90 3.43
N LEU A 440 18.39 4.74 4.00
CA LEU A 440 17.96 4.62 5.39
C LEU A 440 19.06 5.00 6.39
N ASP A 441 20.29 4.56 6.17
CA ASP A 441 21.41 4.84 7.08
C ASP A 441 21.79 6.32 7.12
N ALA A 442 21.49 7.06 6.05
CA ALA A 442 21.62 8.51 6.02
C ALA A 442 20.53 9.22 6.85
N GLN A 443 19.44 8.53 7.23
CA GLN A 443 18.35 9.09 8.01
C GLN A 443 18.45 8.73 9.49
N ALA A 444 18.69 9.73 10.33
CA ALA A 444 18.82 9.56 11.79
C ALA A 444 17.50 9.75 12.55
N ALA A 445 16.53 10.45 11.96
CA ALA A 445 15.28 10.78 12.61
C ALA A 445 14.30 9.60 12.61
N TRP A 446 13.72 9.34 13.78
CA TRP A 446 12.65 8.37 13.99
C TRP A 446 11.42 9.12 14.49
N ASP A 447 10.25 8.79 13.95
CA ASP A 447 8.96 9.30 14.39
C ASP A 447 8.24 8.22 15.21
N ALA A 448 7.91 8.55 16.45
CA ALA A 448 7.22 7.67 17.37
C ALA A 448 5.71 7.88 17.41
N ALA A 449 5.15 8.85 16.67
CA ALA A 449 3.72 9.17 16.68
C ALA A 449 3.23 9.81 15.34
N PRO A 450 3.58 9.24 14.17
CA PRO A 450 3.12 9.73 12.88
C PRO A 450 1.59 9.63 12.80
N PRO A 451 0.85 10.69 12.44
CA PRO A 451 -0.57 10.54 12.13
C PRO A 451 -0.76 9.55 10.98
N ILE A 452 -1.81 8.73 11.06
CA ILE A 452 -2.21 7.81 9.99
C ILE A 452 -3.58 8.25 9.48
N GLU A 453 -3.70 8.39 8.17
CA GLU A 453 -4.98 8.59 7.48
C GLU A 453 -5.04 7.64 6.30
N ALA A 454 -6.20 7.05 6.07
CA ALA A 454 -6.44 6.17 4.94
C ALA A 454 -7.80 6.49 4.34
N LEU A 455 -7.82 6.77 3.04
CA LEU A 455 -9.02 7.05 2.28
C LEU A 455 -9.16 6.02 1.15
N ARG A 456 -10.40 5.72 0.79
CA ARG A 456 -10.76 4.82 -0.30
C ARG A 456 -11.81 5.48 -1.18
N ALA A 457 -11.62 5.40 -2.48
CA ALA A 457 -12.64 5.67 -3.48
C ALA A 457 -13.06 4.34 -4.12
N GLY A 458 -14.31 3.97 -3.94
CA GLY A 458 -14.88 2.73 -4.46
C GLY A 458 -15.69 1.92 -3.43
N PRO A 459 -16.30 0.80 -3.87
CA PRO A 459 -16.18 0.22 -5.20
C PRO A 459 -16.81 1.10 -6.31
N PHE A 460 -16.19 1.13 -7.49
CA PHE A 460 -16.77 1.70 -8.70
C PHE A 460 -16.54 0.80 -9.90
N GLU A 461 -17.34 0.99 -10.95
CA GLU A 461 -17.34 0.15 -12.14
C GLU A 461 -16.52 0.78 -13.25
N VAL A 462 -15.62 -0.01 -13.84
CA VAL A 462 -14.84 0.37 -15.01
C VAL A 462 -15.32 -0.45 -16.21
N LEU A 463 -15.52 0.22 -17.33
CA LEU A 463 -15.93 -0.40 -18.59
C LEU A 463 -14.78 -1.24 -19.16
N VAL A 464 -15.07 -2.49 -19.48
CA VAL A 464 -14.18 -3.37 -20.23
C VAL A 464 -14.59 -3.32 -21.70
N GLN A 465 -13.72 -2.77 -22.53
CA GLN A 465 -13.89 -2.68 -23.98
C GLN A 465 -13.02 -3.68 -24.74
N ASN A 466 -11.94 -4.12 -24.11
CA ASN A 466 -11.00 -5.02 -24.74
C ASN A 466 -11.62 -6.41 -24.98
N PRO A 467 -11.77 -6.84 -26.25
CA PRO A 467 -12.41 -8.10 -26.60
C PRO A 467 -11.69 -9.32 -26.03
N PHE A 468 -10.36 -9.28 -25.86
CA PHE A 468 -9.64 -10.37 -25.23
C PHE A 468 -10.19 -10.59 -23.81
N PHE A 469 -10.17 -9.54 -22.98
CA PHE A 469 -10.70 -9.59 -21.61
C PHE A 469 -12.18 -10.01 -21.55
N ILE A 470 -13.00 -9.53 -22.48
CA ILE A 470 -14.43 -9.89 -22.55
C ILE A 470 -14.62 -11.38 -22.90
N ILE A 471 -13.88 -11.90 -23.88
CA ILE A 471 -14.04 -13.27 -24.37
C ILE A 471 -13.54 -14.27 -23.32
N THR A 472 -12.29 -14.13 -22.86
CA THR A 472 -11.69 -15.03 -21.86
C THR A 472 -12.42 -14.92 -20.52
N GLY A 473 -12.94 -13.74 -20.18
CA GLY A 473 -13.82 -13.56 -19.02
C GLY A 473 -15.15 -14.31 -19.16
N THR A 474 -15.78 -14.24 -20.33
CA THR A 474 -17.05 -14.96 -20.61
C THR A 474 -16.85 -16.48 -20.65
N GLN A 475 -15.66 -16.95 -21.04
CA GLN A 475 -15.31 -18.37 -21.08
C GLN A 475 -14.85 -18.93 -19.73
N GLY A 476 -14.69 -18.08 -18.71
CA GLY A 476 -14.24 -18.48 -17.38
C GLY A 476 -12.76 -18.80 -17.29
N VAL A 477 -11.94 -18.30 -18.23
CA VAL A 477 -10.48 -18.40 -18.18
C VAL A 477 -9.93 -17.47 -17.10
N PHE A 478 -10.51 -16.27 -16.96
CA PHE A 478 -10.20 -15.41 -15.83
C PHE A 478 -10.71 -16.00 -14.52
N GLY A 479 -9.81 -16.10 -13.54
CA GLY A 479 -10.16 -16.36 -12.14
C GLY A 479 -11.03 -15.27 -11.52
N ARG A 480 -11.18 -14.11 -12.19
CA ARG A 480 -12.03 -13.00 -11.77
C ARG A 480 -13.50 -13.40 -11.88
N ARG A 481 -14.14 -13.64 -10.73
CA ARG A 481 -15.57 -14.01 -10.65
C ARG A 481 -16.52 -12.84 -10.94
N ALA A 482 -16.02 -11.61 -11.03
CA ALA A 482 -16.79 -10.35 -11.08
C ALA A 482 -16.71 -9.63 -12.45
N PHE A 483 -16.89 -10.36 -13.55
CA PHE A 483 -17.19 -9.76 -14.86
C PHE A 483 -18.70 -9.59 -15.03
N GLU A 484 -19.19 -8.36 -14.89
CA GLU A 484 -20.62 -8.08 -14.96
C GLU A 484 -21.06 -7.79 -16.40
N SER A 485 -22.13 -8.45 -16.85
CA SER A 485 -22.85 -8.03 -18.06
C SER A 485 -23.97 -7.08 -17.69
N LYS A 486 -23.97 -5.89 -18.28
CA LYS A 486 -25.06 -4.93 -18.14
C LYS A 486 -26.18 -5.22 -19.14
N PRO A 487 -27.43 -4.77 -18.87
CA PRO A 487 -28.57 -4.98 -19.77
C PRO A 487 -28.39 -4.42 -21.18
N ASP A 488 -27.54 -3.41 -21.35
CA ASP A 488 -27.19 -2.79 -22.63
C ASP A 488 -26.10 -3.56 -23.42
N GLY A 489 -25.63 -4.69 -22.88
CA GLY A 489 -24.61 -5.54 -23.48
C GLY A 489 -23.17 -5.14 -23.14
N THR A 490 -22.95 -4.05 -22.41
CA THR A 490 -21.62 -3.66 -21.95
C THR A 490 -21.10 -4.58 -20.85
N ARG A 491 -19.77 -4.63 -20.71
CA ARG A 491 -19.07 -5.41 -19.69
C ARG A 491 -18.36 -4.47 -18.74
N THR A 492 -18.52 -4.68 -17.44
CA THR A 492 -17.80 -3.91 -16.44
C THR A 492 -17.11 -4.82 -15.44
N ILE A 493 -16.07 -4.27 -14.81
CA ILE A 493 -15.46 -4.84 -13.61
C ILE A 493 -15.59 -3.84 -12.47
N THR A 494 -15.76 -4.34 -11.27
CA THR A 494 -15.72 -3.52 -10.05
C THR A 494 -14.30 -3.45 -9.52
N THR A 495 -13.82 -2.26 -9.18
CA THR A 495 -12.50 -2.00 -8.60
C THR A 495 -12.55 -0.82 -7.61
N GLU A 496 -11.39 -0.47 -7.05
CA GLU A 496 -11.21 0.65 -6.12
C GLU A 496 -9.80 1.25 -6.22
N VAL A 497 -9.63 2.43 -5.64
CA VAL A 497 -8.30 3.03 -5.38
C VAL A 497 -8.24 3.48 -3.92
N ASN A 498 -7.04 3.42 -3.33
CA ASN A 498 -6.82 3.84 -1.95
C ASN A 498 -5.62 4.80 -1.86
N ALA A 499 -5.66 5.71 -0.89
CA ALA A 499 -4.51 6.54 -0.53
C ALA A 499 -4.29 6.47 0.98
N ILE A 500 -3.04 6.29 1.40
CA ILE A 500 -2.65 6.17 2.80
C ILE A 500 -1.57 7.20 3.10
N ARG A 501 -1.75 8.04 4.11
CA ARG A 501 -0.73 8.97 4.61
C ARG A 501 -0.27 8.53 6.00
N ILE A 502 1.04 8.43 6.19
CA ILE A 502 1.69 8.07 7.45
C ILE A 502 2.75 9.16 7.71
N GLY A 503 2.43 10.11 8.58
CA GLY A 503 3.30 11.27 8.82
C GLY A 503 3.60 12.06 7.55
N ASN A 504 4.89 12.12 7.17
CA ASN A 504 5.39 12.80 5.97
C ASN A 504 5.50 11.88 4.74
N ALA A 505 4.89 10.70 4.76
CA ALA A 505 4.85 9.78 3.64
C ALA A 505 3.43 9.53 3.14
N THR A 506 3.24 9.39 1.83
CA THR A 506 1.98 8.98 1.21
C THR A 506 2.19 7.78 0.31
N ILE A 507 1.22 6.85 0.32
CA ILE A 507 1.13 5.68 -0.56
C ILE A 507 -0.14 5.82 -1.41
N ALA A 508 0.01 5.93 -2.73
CA ALA A 508 -1.08 5.75 -3.67
C ALA A 508 -1.19 4.26 -4.04
N VAL A 509 -2.35 3.65 -3.84
CA VAL A 509 -2.61 2.23 -4.11
C VAL A 509 -3.44 2.12 -5.38
N THR A 510 -2.87 1.50 -6.41
CA THR A 510 -3.47 1.43 -7.75
C THR A 510 -3.76 -0.01 -8.17
N PRO A 511 -4.92 -0.31 -8.76
CA PRO A 511 -5.37 -1.67 -9.10
C PRO A 511 -4.69 -2.27 -10.34
N ASN A 512 -3.54 -1.75 -10.76
CA ASN A 512 -2.97 -1.94 -12.09
C ASN A 512 -1.45 -1.92 -12.11
N GLU A 513 -0.91 -2.37 -13.24
CA GLU A 513 0.44 -2.08 -13.70
C GLU A 513 0.51 -0.61 -14.19
N LEU A 514 0.85 0.29 -13.26
CA LEU A 514 0.78 1.74 -13.50
C LEU A 514 1.94 2.24 -14.35
N ASP A 515 1.66 2.99 -15.42
CA ASP A 515 2.66 3.71 -16.19
C ASP A 515 3.35 4.82 -15.35
N PRO A 516 4.69 4.92 -15.34
CA PRO A 516 5.41 5.92 -14.56
C PRO A 516 4.98 7.37 -14.79
N GLN A 517 4.52 7.72 -16.00
CA GLN A 517 4.06 9.08 -16.30
C GLN A 517 2.79 9.43 -15.52
N ILE A 518 1.89 8.47 -15.32
CA ILE A 518 0.71 8.66 -14.46
C ILE A 518 1.12 8.60 -13.00
N GLY A 519 2.08 7.73 -12.65
CA GLY A 519 2.70 7.72 -11.33
C GLY A 519 3.24 9.09 -10.93
N ASP A 520 3.88 9.82 -11.84
CA ASP A 520 4.39 11.19 -11.62
C ASP A 520 3.26 12.19 -11.36
N ILE A 521 2.12 12.05 -12.04
CA ILE A 521 0.92 12.86 -11.78
C ILE A 521 0.47 12.65 -10.33
N TYR A 522 0.33 11.40 -9.87
CA TYR A 522 -0.05 11.09 -8.49
C TYR A 522 0.97 11.62 -7.48
N ARG A 523 2.26 11.38 -7.71
CA ARG A 523 3.32 11.90 -6.84
C ARG A 523 3.34 13.43 -6.80
N SER A 524 2.98 14.13 -7.87
CA SER A 524 2.93 15.59 -7.88
C SER A 524 1.85 16.15 -6.94
N GLN A 525 0.80 15.37 -6.68
CA GLN A 525 -0.31 15.75 -5.79
C GLN A 525 -0.06 15.41 -4.32
N MET A 526 0.95 14.60 -4.01
CA MET A 526 1.37 14.28 -2.64
C MET A 526 2.16 15.45 -2.01
N THR A 527 1.55 16.63 -1.98
CA THR A 527 2.22 17.93 -1.74
C THR A 527 2.75 18.08 -0.32
N LYS A 528 2.11 17.44 0.68
CA LYS A 528 2.57 17.43 2.09
C LYS A 528 3.46 16.24 2.44
N SER A 529 3.91 15.47 1.45
CA SER A 529 4.75 14.28 1.66
C SER A 529 6.12 14.42 1.02
N GLU A 530 7.14 14.14 1.82
CA GLU A 530 8.54 14.03 1.42
C GLU A 530 8.81 12.69 0.74
N HIS A 531 8.18 11.63 1.26
CA HIS A 531 8.33 10.27 0.73
C HIS A 531 7.04 9.84 0.04
N ARG A 532 7.16 9.46 -1.23
CA ARG A 532 6.00 9.26 -2.11
C ARG A 532 6.07 7.87 -2.71
N PHE A 533 5.21 7.00 -2.21
CA PHE A 533 5.13 5.59 -2.56
C PHE A 533 4.00 5.37 -3.55
N VAL A 534 4.15 4.35 -4.38
CA VAL A 534 3.07 3.78 -5.19
C VAL A 534 3.01 2.30 -4.87
N ALA A 535 1.85 1.78 -4.50
CA ALA A 535 1.59 0.36 -4.42
C ALA A 535 0.81 -0.05 -5.68
N GLY A 536 1.54 -0.47 -6.71
CA GLY A 536 0.97 -1.06 -7.91
C GLY A 536 0.36 -2.42 -7.60
N LEU A 537 -0.54 -2.89 -8.49
CA LEU A 537 -1.29 -4.13 -8.31
C LEU A 537 -1.92 -4.25 -6.92
N GLY A 538 -2.41 -3.12 -6.40
CA GLY A 538 -2.93 -2.94 -5.06
C GLY A 538 -4.45 -3.03 -5.05
N ASN A 539 -4.96 -3.91 -4.19
CA ASN A 539 -6.36 -4.27 -3.98
C ASN A 539 -7.07 -4.89 -5.19
N ASP A 540 -6.42 -4.96 -6.34
CA ASP A 540 -6.90 -5.57 -7.57
C ASP A 540 -5.73 -5.74 -8.55
N GLU A 541 -5.97 -6.48 -9.63
CA GLU A 541 -5.13 -6.51 -10.81
C GLU A 541 -6.03 -6.48 -12.05
N ILE A 542 -5.98 -5.39 -12.81
CA ILE A 542 -6.87 -5.13 -13.95
C ILE A 542 -6.12 -4.86 -15.26
N GLY A 543 -4.86 -5.24 -15.34
CA GLY A 543 -3.94 -4.89 -16.42
C GLY A 543 -3.31 -3.53 -16.19
N TYR A 544 -2.84 -2.90 -17.27
CA TYR A 544 -2.11 -1.65 -17.26
C TYR A 544 -3.03 -0.45 -17.21
N GLN A 545 -2.58 0.58 -16.50
CA GLN A 545 -3.09 1.93 -16.66
C GLN A 545 -2.02 2.77 -17.36
N MET A 546 -2.32 3.16 -18.60
CA MET A 546 -1.43 3.93 -19.47
C MET A 546 -2.11 5.24 -19.89
N PRO A 547 -1.35 6.30 -20.22
CA PRO A 547 -1.91 7.54 -20.72
C PRO A 547 -2.88 7.28 -21.88
N ALA A 548 -4.01 7.98 -21.92
CA ALA A 548 -5.02 7.81 -22.97
C ALA A 548 -4.45 7.91 -24.40
N ALA A 549 -3.39 8.70 -24.61
CA ALA A 549 -2.70 8.81 -25.90
C ALA A 549 -1.99 7.52 -26.35
N LYS A 550 -1.65 6.62 -25.42
CA LYS A 550 -1.08 5.30 -25.71
C LYS A 550 -2.16 4.26 -26.06
N PHE A 551 -3.44 4.54 -25.82
CA PHE A 551 -4.54 3.61 -26.12
C PHE A 551 -5.13 3.84 -27.52
N ASN A 552 -5.25 2.76 -28.32
CA ASN A 552 -5.88 2.79 -29.65
C ASN A 552 -6.85 1.61 -29.88
N PRO A 553 -8.18 1.81 -29.82
CA PRO A 553 -9.15 0.72 -29.93
C PRO A 553 -9.17 0.03 -31.32
N THR A 554 -8.55 0.62 -32.35
CA THR A 554 -8.43 0.00 -33.68
C THR A 554 -7.63 -1.31 -33.61
N CYS A 555 -6.74 -1.46 -32.63
CA CYS A 555 -5.96 -2.67 -32.42
C CYS A 555 -6.80 -3.91 -32.07
N HIS A 556 -8.06 -3.74 -31.65
CA HIS A 556 -8.99 -4.86 -31.48
C HIS A 556 -9.28 -5.63 -32.78
N GLN A 557 -9.01 -5.04 -33.95
CA GLN A 557 -9.10 -5.74 -35.24
C GLN A 557 -8.01 -6.83 -35.39
N CYS A 558 -6.92 -6.77 -34.61
CA CYS A 558 -5.86 -7.76 -34.62
C CYS A 558 -6.17 -9.03 -33.80
N TRP A 559 -7.33 -9.11 -33.14
CA TRP A 559 -7.60 -10.17 -32.15
C TRP A 559 -7.46 -11.60 -32.70
N LEU A 560 -7.88 -11.85 -33.94
CA LEU A 560 -7.77 -13.17 -34.57
C LEU A 560 -6.33 -13.63 -34.74
N PHE A 561 -5.42 -12.69 -35.01
CA PHE A 561 -4.01 -12.97 -35.19
C PHE A 561 -3.36 -13.32 -33.85
N VAL A 562 -3.73 -12.59 -32.79
CA VAL A 562 -3.22 -12.83 -31.43
C VAL A 562 -3.64 -14.20 -30.90
N VAL A 563 -4.92 -14.58 -31.04
CA VAL A 563 -5.41 -15.90 -30.62
C VAL A 563 -4.78 -17.05 -31.42
N GLN A 564 -4.20 -16.75 -32.59
CA GLN A 564 -3.45 -17.71 -33.41
C GLN A 564 -1.94 -17.69 -33.14
N GLY A 565 -1.47 -16.84 -32.23
CA GLY A 565 -0.04 -16.65 -31.95
C GLY A 565 0.73 -15.99 -33.12
N ASP A 566 0.05 -15.28 -34.02
CA ASP A 566 0.60 -14.71 -35.27
C ASP A 566 0.26 -13.21 -35.43
N GLU A 567 0.35 -12.46 -34.35
CA GLU A 567 0.05 -11.02 -34.31
C GLU A 567 0.87 -10.17 -35.30
N ASP A 568 2.10 -10.59 -35.63
CA ASP A 568 2.99 -9.93 -36.60
C ASP A 568 2.34 -9.89 -37.98
N SER A 569 1.45 -10.84 -38.27
CA SER A 569 0.69 -10.92 -39.50
C SER A 569 -0.55 -10.01 -39.49
N CYS A 570 -0.86 -9.33 -38.39
CA CYS A 570 -1.93 -8.34 -38.36
C CYS A 570 -1.58 -7.16 -39.28
N PRO A 571 -2.44 -6.80 -40.26
CA PRO A 571 -2.18 -5.66 -41.16
C PRO A 571 -1.97 -4.32 -40.44
N LEU A 572 -2.52 -4.17 -39.22
CA LEU A 572 -2.37 -2.98 -38.40
C LEU A 572 -1.11 -2.99 -37.54
N ALA A 573 -0.52 -4.14 -37.21
CA ALA A 573 0.70 -4.24 -36.41
C ALA A 573 1.91 -3.58 -37.10
N ALA A 574 1.87 -3.45 -38.43
CA ALA A 574 2.87 -2.69 -39.18
C ALA A 574 2.79 -1.17 -38.93
N THR A 575 1.64 -0.64 -38.51
CA THR A 575 1.36 0.81 -38.42
C THR A 575 1.02 1.29 -37.01
N LEU A 576 0.60 0.40 -36.12
CA LEU A 576 0.17 0.67 -34.75
C LEU A 576 0.82 -0.37 -33.82
N ASP A 577 1.23 0.05 -32.62
CA ASP A 577 1.56 -0.90 -31.56
C ASP A 577 0.28 -1.51 -31.02
N CYS A 578 -0.09 -2.65 -31.59
CA CYS A 578 -1.21 -3.41 -31.10
C CYS A 578 -0.82 -4.42 -30.02
N GLY A 579 0.47 -4.63 -29.71
CA GLY A 579 0.86 -5.54 -28.64
C GLY A 579 0.46 -4.99 -27.27
N THR A 580 0.92 -3.78 -26.95
CA THR A 580 0.66 -3.13 -25.65
C THR A 580 -0.83 -2.80 -25.49
N VAL A 581 -1.46 -2.22 -26.51
CA VAL A 581 -2.87 -1.80 -26.43
C VAL A 581 -3.84 -2.98 -26.37
N PHE A 582 -3.60 -4.02 -27.17
CA PHE A 582 -4.54 -5.14 -27.29
C PHE A 582 -4.48 -6.09 -26.09
N LEU A 583 -3.32 -6.30 -25.48
CA LEU A 583 -3.17 -7.27 -24.38
C LEU A 583 -3.29 -6.64 -23.01
N ASN A 584 -2.89 -5.38 -22.87
CA ASN A 584 -2.52 -4.89 -21.55
C ASN A 584 -3.47 -3.84 -20.98
N ASN A 585 -4.56 -3.43 -21.67
CA ASN A 585 -5.50 -2.46 -21.11
C ASN A 585 -6.96 -2.91 -21.27
N ILE A 586 -7.79 -2.68 -20.24
CA ILE A 586 -9.21 -3.04 -20.24
C ILE A 586 -10.09 -2.11 -21.09
N GLY A 587 -9.72 -0.85 -21.31
CA GLY A 587 -10.46 0.12 -22.12
C GLY A 587 -9.99 1.57 -21.95
N ASP A 588 -10.40 2.44 -22.88
CA ASP A 588 -10.01 3.86 -22.94
C ASP A 588 -10.40 4.68 -21.70
N MET A 589 -11.47 4.27 -21.02
CA MET A 589 -11.97 4.92 -19.81
C MET A 589 -11.26 4.49 -18.53
N ALA A 590 -10.36 3.50 -18.57
CA ALA A 590 -9.66 3.02 -17.38
C ALA A 590 -8.84 4.15 -16.73
N ASP A 591 -7.95 4.79 -17.49
CA ASP A 591 -7.09 5.86 -16.96
C ASP A 591 -7.89 7.09 -16.48
N PRO A 592 -8.78 7.72 -17.28
CA PRO A 592 -9.52 8.89 -16.81
C PRO A 592 -10.33 8.65 -15.53
N GLN A 593 -10.91 7.46 -15.35
CA GLN A 593 -11.69 7.14 -14.15
C GLN A 593 -10.79 6.90 -12.93
N LEU A 594 -9.75 6.08 -13.09
CA LEU A 594 -8.81 5.77 -12.01
C LEU A 594 -8.02 7.00 -11.58
N GLN A 595 -7.56 7.79 -12.54
CA GLN A 595 -6.90 9.07 -12.30
C GLN A 595 -7.82 10.02 -11.54
N ALA A 596 -9.05 10.28 -12.01
CA ALA A 596 -9.96 11.17 -11.31
C ALA A 596 -10.26 10.71 -9.86
N ALA A 597 -10.44 9.40 -9.65
CA ALA A 597 -10.65 8.84 -8.32
C ALA A 597 -9.43 9.02 -7.42
N MET A 598 -8.23 8.68 -7.90
CA MET A 598 -6.98 8.78 -7.14
C MET A 598 -6.64 10.25 -6.83
N THR A 599 -6.76 11.13 -7.82
CA THR A 599 -6.44 12.55 -7.63
C THR A 599 -7.37 13.19 -6.59
N GLY A 600 -8.67 12.84 -6.61
CA GLY A 600 -9.61 13.30 -5.59
C GLY A 600 -9.27 12.80 -4.18
N LEU A 601 -8.77 11.57 -4.03
CA LEU A 601 -8.28 11.08 -2.73
C LEU A 601 -7.03 11.83 -2.26
N LEU A 602 -6.07 12.05 -3.16
CA LEU A 602 -4.83 12.73 -2.84
C LEU A 602 -5.07 14.19 -2.46
N ASP A 603 -5.96 14.88 -3.17
CA ASP A 603 -6.38 16.24 -2.81
C ASP A 603 -6.96 16.26 -1.38
N LEU A 604 -7.95 15.42 -1.08
CA LEU A 604 -8.55 15.34 0.27
C LEU A 604 -7.55 15.00 1.38
N LEU A 605 -6.55 14.16 1.08
CA LEU A 605 -5.53 13.72 2.03
C LEU A 605 -4.44 14.78 2.27
N HIS A 606 -4.34 15.75 1.36
CA HIS A 606 -3.30 16.78 1.33
C HIS A 606 -3.83 18.22 1.41
N GLU A 607 -5.15 18.44 1.44
CA GLU A 607 -5.82 19.65 1.95
C GLU A 607 -5.39 19.96 3.38
#